data_AF-A0A183GQC9-F1
#
_entry.id   AF-A0A183GQC9-F1
#
_cell.length_a   1.000
_cell.length_b   1.000
_cell.length_c   1.000
_cell.angle_alpha   90.00
_cell.angle_beta   90.00
_cell.angle_gamma   90.00
#
_symmetry.space_group_name_H-M   'P 1'
#
loop_
_entity.id
_entity.type
_entity.pdbx_description
1 polymer ?
#
loop_
_entity_poly.entity_id
_entity_poly.type
_entity_poly.pdbx_seq_one_letter_code
_entity_poly.pdbx_strand_id
1 'polypeptide(L)'
;MTLADLMKCIAERNSDPVIAQMLVVACEKIPMDYSDAAEVDRRSRSIVISGLKESRNGGSTYERHPDLVENVCDVLDVLRVECGPSDIYRMGKPDPSRPRLVKVVLPPRTHWNRALANARFLRRTSGFEDVFVRRSMTPEERKQDFELRKLAKERNAGKSRREWVVYRGQLKHVSELPNRESLNM
;
A
#
# COMPACT_ATOMS: atom_id res chain seq x y z
N MET A 1 -7.37 11.09 25.54
CA MET A 1 -6.31 12.05 25.91
C MET A 1 -5.19 11.90 24.91
N THR A 2 -5.08 12.84 23.97
CA THR A 2 -4.00 12.91 22.99
C THR A 2 -2.72 13.45 23.64
N LEU A 3 -1.58 13.37 22.95
CA LEU A 3 -0.35 14.03 23.40
C LEU A 3 -0.57 15.54 23.53
N ALA A 4 -1.35 16.14 22.63
CA ALA A 4 -1.71 17.56 22.69
C ALA A 4 -2.53 17.90 23.94
N ASP A 5 -3.53 17.07 24.27
CA ASP A 5 -4.34 17.27 25.48
C ASP A 5 -3.47 17.16 26.74
N LEU A 6 -2.55 16.19 26.78
CA LEU A 6 -1.64 16.00 27.89
C LEU A 6 -0.68 17.18 28.04
N MET A 7 -0.04 17.63 26.95
CA MET A 7 0.88 18.77 26.96
C MET A 7 0.17 20.06 27.39
N LYS A 8 -1.08 20.26 26.95
CA LYS A 8 -1.93 21.38 27.38
C LYS A 8 -2.23 21.31 28.88
N CYS A 9 -2.63 20.14 29.40
CA CYS A 9 -2.86 19.96 30.84
C CYS A 9 -1.60 20.18 31.69
N ILE A 10 -0.41 19.79 31.19
CA ILE A 10 0.86 20.04 31.88
C ILE A 10 1.15 21.55 31.89
N ALA A 11 0.98 22.23 30.75
CA ALA A 11 1.21 23.67 30.64
C ALA A 11 0.27 24.49 31.56
N GLU A 12 -1.01 24.11 31.67
CA GLU A 12 -1.99 24.78 32.52
C GLU A 12 -1.72 24.64 34.02
N ARG A 13 -1.03 23.55 34.43
CA ARG A 13 -0.71 23.26 35.83
C ARG A 13 0.69 23.70 36.23
N ASN A 14 1.53 24.06 35.27
CA ASN A 14 2.91 24.42 35.51
C ASN A 14 3.06 25.92 35.83
N SER A 15 3.65 26.23 36.98
CA SER A 15 3.92 27.62 37.41
C SER A 15 5.36 28.06 37.16
N ASP A 16 6.26 27.13 36.80
CA ASP A 16 7.68 27.43 36.59
C ASP A 16 7.93 27.95 35.16
N PRO A 17 8.48 29.17 34.99
CA PRO A 17 8.72 29.76 33.67
C PRO A 17 9.77 29.02 32.83
N VAL A 18 10.75 28.37 33.47
CA VAL A 18 11.77 27.57 32.78
C VAL A 18 11.13 26.29 32.22
N ILE A 19 10.32 25.61 33.03
CA ILE A 19 9.58 24.42 32.58
C ILE A 19 8.59 24.80 31.46
N ALA A 20 7.92 25.96 31.57
CA ALA A 20 7.01 26.44 30.54
C ALA A 20 7.75 26.64 29.20
N GLN A 21 8.94 27.25 29.24
CA GLN A 21 9.75 27.44 28.04
C GLN A 21 10.29 26.12 27.47
N MET A 22 10.69 25.17 28.32
CA MET A 22 11.08 23.83 27.87
C MET A 22 9.92 23.09 27.20
N LEU A 23 8.69 23.22 27.71
CA LEU A 23 7.48 22.62 27.13
C LEU A 23 7.15 23.23 25.76
N VAL A 24 7.30 24.55 25.59
CA VAL A 24 7.11 25.21 24.29
C VAL A 24 8.10 24.63 23.27
N VAL A 25 9.39 24.58 23.60
CA VAL A 25 10.42 24.01 22.72
C VAL A 25 10.16 22.52 22.44
N ALA A 26 9.69 21.76 23.42
CA ALA A 26 9.33 20.36 23.23
C ALA A 26 8.14 20.19 22.28
N CYS A 27 7.09 21.01 22.40
CA CYS A 27 5.95 21.02 21.48
C CYS A 27 6.34 21.39 20.05
N GLU A 28 7.33 22.27 19.87
CA GLU A 28 7.86 22.62 18.55
C GLU A 28 8.70 21.49 17.93
N LYS A 29 9.45 20.75 18.76
CA LYS A 29 10.39 19.72 18.29
C LYS A 29 9.81 18.31 18.20
N ILE A 30 8.77 18.01 18.97
CA ILE A 30 8.07 16.73 18.94
C ILE A 30 6.91 16.88 17.96
N PRO A 31 6.93 16.18 16.81
CA PRO A 31 5.79 16.19 15.90
C PRO A 31 4.56 15.67 16.63
N MET A 32 3.58 16.55 16.85
CA MET A 32 2.30 16.18 17.46
C MET A 32 1.52 15.18 16.58
N ASP A 33 1.89 15.09 15.30
CA ASP A 33 1.35 14.20 14.28
C ASP A 33 2.24 12.97 14.01
N TYR A 34 2.93 12.44 15.03
CA TYR A 34 3.76 11.23 14.89
C TYR A 34 2.98 10.05 14.29
N SER A 35 1.68 9.94 14.58
CA SER A 35 0.80 8.92 13.99
C SER A 35 0.70 9.05 12.47
N ASP A 36 0.62 10.27 11.95
CA ASP A 36 0.44 10.53 10.53
C ASP A 36 1.75 10.32 9.79
N ALA A 37 2.87 10.80 10.36
CA ALA A 37 4.20 10.52 9.83
C ALA A 37 4.48 9.01 9.77
N ALA A 38 4.15 8.27 10.83
CA ALA A 38 4.27 6.83 10.89
C ALA A 38 3.37 6.11 9.86
N GLU A 39 2.11 6.55 9.71
CA GLU A 39 1.20 5.99 8.70
C GLU A 39 1.64 6.31 7.27
N VAL A 40 2.20 7.50 7.02
CA VAL A 40 2.78 7.88 5.72
C VAL A 40 3.97 7.00 5.39
N ASP A 41 4.91 6.81 6.33
CA ASP A 41 6.06 5.91 6.14
C ASP A 41 5.60 4.47 5.89
N ARG A 42 4.72 3.95 6.76
CA ARG A 42 4.15 2.60 6.64
C ARG A 42 3.47 2.42 5.27
N ARG A 43 2.69 3.39 4.83
CA ARG A 43 2.00 3.37 3.52
C ARG A 43 2.99 3.41 2.36
N SER A 44 4.07 4.20 2.46
CA SER A 44 5.08 4.34 1.42
C SER A 44 5.82 3.03 1.12
N ARG A 45 5.83 2.10 2.09
CA ARG A 45 6.41 0.75 1.98
C ARG A 45 5.35 -0.36 1.91
N SER A 46 4.07 0.01 1.81
CA SER A 46 2.96 -0.94 1.72
C SER A 46 2.54 -1.23 0.29
N ILE A 47 2.31 -2.51 0.00
CA ILE A 47 1.60 -2.96 -1.20
C ILE A 47 0.22 -3.50 -0.83
N VAL A 48 -0.67 -3.50 -1.82
CA VAL A 48 -1.99 -4.12 -1.72
C VAL A 48 -2.10 -5.20 -2.80
N ILE A 49 -2.45 -6.41 -2.35
CA ILE A 49 -2.66 -7.58 -3.20
C ILE A 49 -4.17 -7.82 -3.34
N SER A 50 -4.63 -8.03 -4.56
CA SER A 50 -6.00 -8.42 -4.89
C SER A 50 -6.02 -9.76 -5.62
N GLY A 51 -7.08 -10.54 -5.45
CA GLY A 51 -7.26 -11.83 -6.13
C GLY A 51 -6.64 -13.03 -5.41
N LEU A 52 -5.92 -12.81 -4.31
CA LEU A 52 -5.40 -13.90 -3.48
C LEU A 52 -6.56 -14.63 -2.81
N LYS A 53 -6.72 -15.93 -3.06
CA LYS A 53 -7.86 -16.73 -2.54
C LYS A 53 -7.93 -16.68 -1.01
N GLU A 54 -9.13 -16.62 -0.44
CA GLU A 54 -9.32 -16.79 1.01
C GLU A 54 -9.07 -18.25 1.39
N SER A 55 -8.62 -18.51 2.61
CA SER A 55 -8.50 -19.89 3.10
C SER A 55 -9.88 -20.56 3.05
N ARG A 56 -9.92 -21.74 2.45
CA ARG A 56 -11.15 -22.46 2.07
C ARG A 56 -11.91 -22.99 3.29
N ASN A 57 -11.19 -23.19 4.38
CA ASN A 57 -11.71 -23.75 5.60
C ASN A 57 -12.01 -22.61 6.56
N GLY A 58 -13.24 -22.56 7.09
CA GLY A 58 -13.66 -21.67 8.17
C GLY A 58 -12.96 -21.96 9.50
N GLY A 59 -11.67 -22.27 9.46
CA GLY A 59 -10.82 -22.50 10.60
C GLY A 59 -10.64 -21.24 11.43
N SER A 60 -10.05 -21.44 12.61
CA SER A 60 -9.79 -20.38 13.56
C SER A 60 -8.91 -19.27 12.93
N THR A 61 -8.89 -18.09 13.54
CA THR A 61 -7.95 -17.03 13.13
C THR A 61 -6.49 -17.49 13.20
N TYR A 62 -6.18 -18.39 14.13
CA TYR A 62 -4.86 -18.97 14.31
C TYR A 62 -4.41 -19.80 13.10
N GLU A 63 -5.31 -20.56 12.48
CA GLU A 63 -4.98 -21.39 11.30
C GLU A 63 -4.92 -20.57 10.01
N ARG A 64 -5.80 -19.58 9.86
CA ARG A 64 -5.89 -18.78 8.62
C ARG A 64 -4.71 -17.81 8.43
N HIS A 65 -4.05 -17.42 9.52
CA HIS A 65 -2.96 -16.46 9.44
C HIS A 65 -1.68 -17.06 8.83
N PRO A 66 -1.18 -18.23 9.28
CA PRO A 66 -0.08 -18.95 8.61
C PRO A 66 -0.34 -19.19 7.12
N ASP A 67 -1.51 -19.68 6.74
CA ASP A 67 -1.90 -19.85 5.32
C ASP A 67 -1.75 -18.54 4.55
N LEU A 68 -2.22 -17.43 5.12
CA LEU A 68 -2.11 -16.11 4.48
C LEU A 68 -0.64 -15.69 4.32
N VAL A 69 0.19 -15.92 5.33
CA VAL A 69 1.62 -15.61 5.29
C VAL A 69 2.30 -16.41 4.19
N GLU A 70 2.06 -17.72 4.11
CA GLU A 70 2.62 -18.60 3.08
C GLU A 70 2.21 -18.15 1.67
N ASN A 71 0.91 -17.93 1.43
CA ASN A 71 0.42 -17.43 0.15
C ASN A 71 1.00 -16.07 -0.24
N VAL A 72 1.31 -15.20 0.74
CA VAL A 72 1.98 -13.91 0.49
C VAL A 72 3.47 -14.11 0.18
N CYS A 73 4.14 -15.05 0.84
CA CYS A 73 5.52 -15.41 0.52
C CYS A 73 5.64 -15.93 -0.92
N ASP A 74 4.74 -16.82 -1.36
CA ASP A 74 4.74 -17.30 -2.75
C ASP A 74 4.60 -16.15 -3.76
N VAL A 75 3.72 -15.18 -3.47
CA VAL A 75 3.60 -13.96 -4.29
C VAL A 75 4.92 -13.20 -4.31
N LEU A 76 5.57 -13.01 -3.17
CA LEU A 76 6.84 -12.27 -3.08
C LEU A 76 7.98 -12.99 -3.80
N ASP A 77 8.00 -14.32 -3.80
CA ASP A 77 8.96 -15.13 -4.55
C ASP A 77 8.79 -14.93 -6.06
N VAL A 78 7.55 -14.95 -6.56
CA VAL A 78 7.25 -14.62 -7.97
C VAL A 78 7.70 -13.19 -8.31
N LEU A 79 7.56 -12.26 -7.37
CA LEU A 79 8.01 -10.87 -7.51
C LEU A 79 9.53 -10.70 -7.31
N ARG A 80 10.25 -11.76 -6.96
CA ARG A 80 11.68 -11.77 -6.64
C ARG A 80 12.03 -10.79 -5.52
N VAL A 81 11.25 -10.82 -4.45
CA VAL A 81 11.42 -9.97 -3.27
C VAL A 81 11.88 -10.84 -2.10
N GLU A 82 13.19 -10.87 -1.86
CA GLU A 82 13.79 -11.66 -0.77
C GLU A 82 13.67 -10.94 0.58
N CYS A 83 12.46 -10.87 1.14
CA CYS A 83 12.28 -10.42 2.52
C CYS A 83 11.01 -10.97 3.16
N GLY A 84 11.07 -11.16 4.48
CA GLY A 84 9.87 -11.30 5.30
C GLY A 84 9.14 -9.95 5.43
N PRO A 85 7.84 -9.86 5.12
CA PRO A 85 7.06 -8.66 5.38
C PRO A 85 6.99 -8.34 6.88
N SER A 86 6.94 -7.05 7.21
CA SER A 86 6.77 -6.58 8.59
C SER A 86 5.35 -6.82 9.10
N ASP A 87 4.36 -6.73 8.22
CA ASP A 87 2.95 -6.94 8.55
C ASP A 87 2.17 -7.47 7.35
N ILE A 88 1.22 -8.36 7.63
CA ILE A 88 0.34 -8.98 6.63
C ILE A 88 -1.07 -9.07 7.23
N TYR A 89 -2.07 -8.55 6.53
CA TYR A 89 -3.46 -8.69 6.96
C TYR A 89 -4.47 -8.48 5.83
N ARG A 90 -5.62 -9.15 5.95
CA ARG A 90 -6.78 -8.95 5.08
C ARG A 90 -7.54 -7.69 5.47
N MET A 91 -7.97 -6.91 4.48
CA MET A 91 -8.71 -5.67 4.68
C MET A 91 -10.22 -5.86 4.46
N GLY A 92 -11.03 -5.29 5.35
CA GLY A 92 -12.48 -5.27 5.24
C GLY A 92 -13.18 -6.53 5.71
N LYS A 93 -14.51 -6.53 5.55
CA LYS A 93 -15.38 -7.65 5.92
C LYS A 93 -15.32 -8.77 4.87
N PRO A 94 -15.40 -10.05 5.26
CA PRO A 94 -15.47 -11.16 4.32
C PRO A 94 -16.63 -10.99 3.32
N ASP A 95 -16.39 -11.36 2.08
CA ASP A 95 -17.35 -11.26 0.97
C ASP A 95 -17.32 -12.59 0.21
N PRO A 96 -18.43 -13.33 0.12
CA PRO A 96 -18.43 -14.62 -0.57
C PRO A 96 -18.25 -14.49 -2.08
N SER A 97 -18.49 -13.30 -2.65
CA SER A 97 -18.36 -13.06 -4.09
C SER A 97 -16.92 -12.80 -4.54
N ARG A 98 -16.04 -12.36 -3.64
CA ARG A 98 -14.67 -11.97 -3.97
C ARG A 98 -13.72 -12.06 -2.78
N PRO A 99 -12.47 -12.49 -2.98
CA PRO A 99 -11.47 -12.46 -1.92
C PRO A 99 -11.19 -11.03 -1.44
N ARG A 100 -10.95 -10.85 -0.13
CA ARG A 100 -10.56 -9.54 0.40
C ARG A 100 -9.16 -9.15 -0.07
N LEU A 101 -8.94 -7.85 -0.15
CA LEU A 101 -7.62 -7.29 -0.37
C LEU A 101 -6.69 -7.65 0.78
N VAL A 102 -5.41 -7.87 0.49
CA VAL A 102 -4.36 -8.07 1.49
C VAL A 102 -3.47 -6.84 1.50
N LYS A 103 -3.19 -6.29 2.67
CA LYS A 103 -2.15 -5.27 2.86
C LYS A 103 -0.90 -5.94 3.39
N VAL A 104 0.22 -5.63 2.74
CA VAL A 104 1.55 -6.15 3.07
C VAL A 104 2.49 -4.97 3.26
N VAL A 105 3.17 -4.90 4.40
CA VAL A 105 4.17 -3.87 4.70
C VAL A 105 5.56 -4.47 4.52
N LEU A 106 6.37 -3.87 3.65
CA LEU A 106 7.72 -4.36 3.36
C LEU A 106 8.77 -3.59 4.19
N PRO A 107 9.89 -4.20 4.60
CA PRO A 107 10.81 -3.54 5.52
C PRO A 107 11.49 -2.31 4.89
N PRO A 108 12.24 -2.39 3.76
CA PRO A 108 12.72 -1.22 3.03
C PRO A 108 11.87 -0.89 1.80
N ARG A 109 11.96 0.37 1.37
CA ARG A 109 11.32 0.86 0.13
C ARG A 109 11.89 0.24 -1.15
N THR A 110 13.11 -0.30 -1.11
CA THR A 110 13.73 -1.04 -2.23
C THR A 110 12.95 -2.31 -2.57
N HIS A 111 12.51 -3.06 -1.56
CA HIS A 111 11.65 -4.23 -1.74
C HIS A 111 10.28 -3.83 -2.28
N TRP A 112 9.73 -2.71 -1.81
CA TRP A 112 8.49 -2.15 -2.36
C TRP A 112 8.60 -1.78 -3.84
N ASN A 113 9.69 -1.09 -4.24
CA ASN A 113 9.95 -0.76 -5.64
C ASN A 113 10.07 -2.03 -6.49
N ARG A 114 10.80 -3.04 -6.00
CA ARG A 114 10.99 -4.34 -6.66
C ARG A 114 9.66 -5.07 -6.84
N ALA A 115 8.83 -5.15 -5.79
CA ALA A 115 7.51 -5.76 -5.85
C ALA A 115 6.63 -5.14 -6.93
N LEU A 116 6.59 -3.80 -7.03
CA LEU A 116 5.78 -3.11 -8.03
C LEU A 116 6.34 -3.24 -9.45
N ALA A 117 7.67 -3.16 -9.61
CA ALA A 117 8.32 -3.31 -10.91
C ALA A 117 8.10 -4.71 -11.52
N ASN A 118 8.06 -5.72 -10.65
CA ASN A 118 7.91 -7.12 -11.04
C ASN A 118 6.46 -7.62 -11.00
N ALA A 119 5.49 -6.79 -10.61
CA ALA A 119 4.06 -7.15 -10.52
C ALA A 119 3.48 -7.81 -11.79
N ARG A 120 4.04 -7.49 -12.97
CA ARG A 120 3.67 -8.12 -14.24
C ARG A 120 4.01 -9.61 -14.35
N PHE A 121 4.92 -10.13 -13.51
CA PHE A 121 5.32 -11.54 -13.52
C PHE A 121 4.22 -12.45 -13.01
N LEU A 122 3.35 -11.95 -12.12
CA LEU A 122 2.18 -12.70 -11.63
C LEU A 122 1.29 -13.18 -12.77
N ARG A 123 1.00 -12.33 -13.75
CA ARG A 123 0.20 -12.68 -14.94
C ARG A 123 0.81 -13.76 -15.83
N ARG A 124 2.11 -14.01 -15.70
CA ARG A 124 2.85 -15.00 -16.50
C ARG A 124 3.10 -16.29 -15.72
N THR A 125 2.79 -16.30 -14.43
CA THR A 125 3.04 -17.42 -13.53
C THR A 125 1.74 -18.15 -13.30
N SER A 126 1.76 -19.46 -13.53
CA SER A 126 0.55 -20.26 -13.37
C SER A 126 0.08 -20.26 -11.91
N GLY A 127 -1.22 -20.06 -11.68
CA GLY A 127 -1.83 -19.95 -10.36
C GLY A 127 -1.91 -18.53 -9.81
N PHE A 128 -1.28 -17.55 -10.46
CA PHE A 128 -1.26 -16.14 -10.04
C PHE A 128 -1.84 -15.18 -11.11
N GLU A 129 -2.52 -15.71 -12.13
CA GLU A 129 -3.02 -14.94 -13.27
C GLU A 129 -4.00 -13.84 -12.86
N ASP A 130 -4.83 -14.14 -11.86
CA ASP A 130 -5.82 -13.25 -11.27
C ASP A 130 -5.31 -12.46 -10.06
N VAL A 131 -4.03 -12.60 -9.72
CA VAL A 131 -3.40 -11.89 -8.60
C VAL A 131 -2.77 -10.60 -9.11
N PHE A 132 -3.19 -9.48 -8.53
CA PHE A 132 -2.67 -8.16 -8.88
C PHE A 132 -2.10 -7.46 -7.67
N VAL A 133 -0.99 -6.76 -7.90
CA VAL A 133 -0.30 -5.97 -6.89
C VAL A 133 -0.31 -4.51 -7.31
N ARG A 134 -0.61 -3.64 -6.34
CA ARG A 134 -0.53 -2.18 -6.48
C ARG A 134 0.05 -1.54 -5.23
N ARG A 135 0.43 -0.26 -5.33
CA ARG A 135 0.77 0.53 -4.16
C ARG A 135 -0.44 0.71 -3.23
N SER A 136 -0.17 0.80 -1.93
CA SER A 136 -1.14 1.34 -0.98
C SER A 136 -1.35 2.84 -1.24
N MET A 137 -2.59 3.30 -1.11
CA MET A 137 -3.01 4.65 -1.50
C MET A 137 -4.00 5.22 -0.48
N THR A 138 -4.02 6.54 -0.31
CA THR A 138 -5.04 7.23 0.49
C THR A 138 -6.44 7.06 -0.12
N PRO A 139 -7.52 7.34 0.62
CA PRO A 139 -8.87 7.38 0.04
C PRO A 139 -8.97 8.30 -1.19
N GLU A 140 -8.34 9.47 -1.14
CA GLU A 140 -8.34 10.48 -2.20
C GLU A 140 -7.58 9.97 -3.43
N GLU A 141 -6.37 9.44 -3.21
CA GLU A 141 -5.57 8.83 -4.28
C GLU A 141 -6.29 7.64 -4.92
N ARG A 142 -7.02 6.83 -4.14
CA ARG A 142 -7.84 5.72 -4.66
C ARG A 142 -8.98 6.22 -5.53
N LYS A 143 -9.66 7.30 -5.13
CA LYS A 143 -10.73 7.92 -5.92
C LYS A 143 -10.17 8.43 -7.25
N GLN A 144 -9.03 9.12 -7.22
CA GLN A 144 -8.36 9.59 -8.42
C GLN A 144 -7.93 8.44 -9.35
N ASP A 145 -7.29 7.39 -8.82
CA ASP A 145 -6.91 6.20 -9.60
C ASP A 145 -8.12 5.50 -10.23
N PHE A 146 -9.24 5.43 -9.50
CA PHE A 146 -10.50 4.90 -10.02
C PHE A 146 -11.03 5.72 -11.21
N GLU A 147 -11.12 7.04 -11.09
CA GLU A 147 -11.57 7.91 -12.18
C GLU A 147 -10.65 7.82 -13.40
N LEU A 148 -9.33 7.80 -13.21
CA LEU A 148 -8.37 7.64 -14.29
C LEU A 148 -8.53 6.29 -15.01
N ARG A 149 -8.76 5.20 -14.26
CA ARG A 149 -9.01 3.88 -14.85
C ARG A 149 -10.34 3.81 -15.58
N LYS A 150 -11.38 4.50 -15.07
CA LYS A 150 -12.68 4.62 -15.72
C LYS A 150 -12.55 5.33 -17.06
N LEU A 151 -11.90 6.50 -17.09
CA LEU A 151 -11.60 7.25 -18.31
C LEU A 151 -10.75 6.42 -19.29
N ALA A 152 -9.74 5.68 -18.80
CA ALA A 152 -8.96 4.79 -19.63
C ALA A 152 -9.83 3.68 -20.26
N LYS A 153 -10.78 3.12 -19.51
CA LYS A 153 -11.70 2.09 -20.01
C LYS A 153 -12.61 2.67 -21.10
N GLU A 154 -13.16 3.86 -20.88
CA GLU A 154 -14.01 4.56 -21.85
C GLU A 154 -13.25 4.88 -23.15
N ARG A 155 -12.02 5.41 -23.07
CA ARG A 155 -11.21 5.71 -24.28
C ARG A 155 -10.73 4.47 -25.04
N ASN A 156 -10.71 3.31 -24.39
CA ASN A 156 -10.40 2.04 -25.04
C ASN A 156 -11.65 1.27 -25.48
N ALA A 157 -12.86 1.77 -25.19
CA ALA A 157 -14.09 1.11 -25.61
C ALA A 157 -14.15 1.09 -27.14
N GLY A 158 -14.47 -0.07 -27.71
CA GLY A 158 -14.54 -0.26 -29.17
C GLY A 158 -13.18 -0.35 -29.88
N LYS A 159 -12.06 -0.26 -29.16
CA LYS A 159 -10.72 -0.42 -29.75
C LYS A 159 -10.28 -1.88 -29.69
N SER A 160 -9.62 -2.35 -30.76
CA SER A 160 -9.06 -3.70 -30.84
C SER A 160 -7.89 -3.92 -29.87
N ARG A 161 -7.20 -2.84 -29.50
CA ARG A 161 -6.07 -2.84 -28.57
C ARG A 161 -6.21 -1.74 -27.53
N ARG A 162 -5.58 -1.99 -26.38
CA ARG A 162 -5.54 -1.03 -25.28
C ARG A 162 -4.49 0.05 -25.57
N GLU A 163 -4.96 1.25 -25.88
CA GLU A 163 -4.16 2.42 -26.24
C GLU A 163 -3.99 3.41 -25.08
N TRP A 164 -4.96 3.46 -24.16
CA TRP A 164 -4.96 4.36 -23.01
C TRP A 164 -4.72 3.60 -21.71
N VAL A 165 -3.72 4.02 -20.93
CA VAL A 165 -3.35 3.37 -19.66
C VAL A 165 -3.10 4.40 -18.57
N VAL A 166 -3.27 3.98 -17.32
CA VAL A 166 -2.87 4.77 -16.16
C VAL A 166 -1.40 4.46 -15.88
N TYR A 167 -0.53 5.46 -16.05
CA TYR A 167 0.90 5.35 -15.80
C TYR A 167 1.34 6.47 -14.85
N ARG A 168 1.96 6.09 -13.71
CA ARG A 168 2.41 7.02 -12.66
C ARG A 168 1.35 8.06 -12.22
N GLY A 169 0.10 7.62 -12.10
CA GLY A 169 -1.01 8.48 -11.67
C GLY A 169 -1.55 9.42 -12.75
N GLN A 170 -1.22 9.18 -14.02
CA GLN A 170 -1.70 9.97 -15.15
C GLN A 170 -2.28 9.06 -16.22
N LEU A 171 -3.28 9.56 -16.94
CA LEU A 171 -3.80 8.90 -18.14
C LEU A 171 -2.86 9.20 -19.31
N LYS A 172 -2.21 8.18 -19.85
CA LYS A 172 -1.27 8.31 -20.97
C LYS A 172 -1.64 7.40 -22.13
N HIS A 173 -1.29 7.85 -23.32
CA HIS A 173 -1.30 6.97 -24.50
C HIS A 173 -0.08 6.05 -24.45
N VAL A 174 -0.20 4.81 -24.93
CA VAL A 174 0.89 3.81 -24.89
C VAL A 174 2.15 4.31 -25.62
N SER A 175 2.01 5.13 -26.66
CA SER A 175 3.14 5.72 -27.40
C SER A 175 3.97 6.74 -26.59
N GLU A 176 3.42 7.30 -25.51
CA GLU A 176 4.11 8.27 -24.65
C GLU A 176 4.91 7.60 -23.52
N LEU A 177 4.83 6.27 -23.42
CA LEU A 177 5.53 5.53 -22.38
C LEU A 177 7.00 5.36 -22.77
N PRO A 178 7.93 5.48 -21.81
CA PRO A 178 9.34 5.21 -22.08
C PRO A 178 9.48 3.78 -22.58
N ASN A 179 10.05 3.63 -23.78
CA ASN A 179 10.28 2.35 -24.41
C ASN A 179 11.28 1.54 -23.57
N ARG A 180 11.06 0.23 -23.38
CA ARG A 180 11.91 -0.57 -22.46
C ARG A 180 13.34 -0.80 -22.98
N GLU A 181 13.60 -0.51 -24.24
CA GLU A 181 14.93 -0.66 -24.86
C GLU A 181 15.94 0.41 -24.40
N SER A 182 15.50 1.55 -23.85
CA SER A 182 16.39 2.65 -23.47
C SER A 182 16.80 2.69 -21.98
N LEU A 183 16.47 1.66 -21.20
CA LEU A 183 16.79 1.56 -19.75
C LEU A 183 17.87 0.52 -19.41
N ASN A 184 18.56 -0.01 -20.44
CA ASN A 184 19.75 -0.85 -20.31
C ASN A 184 20.99 -0.14 -20.89
N MET A 185 21.23 1.11 -20.49
CA MET A 185 22.55 1.75 -20.57
C MET A 185 23.05 2.01 -19.16
#